data_AF-A0A959UIX4-F1
#
_entry.id   AF-A0A959UIX4-F1
#
_cell.length_a   1.000
_cell.length_b   1.000
_cell.length_c   1.000
_cell.angle_alpha   90.00
_cell.angle_beta   90.00
_cell.angle_gamma   90.00
#
_symmetry.space_group_name_H-M   'P 1'
#
loop_
_entity.id
_entity.type
_entity.pdbx_description
1 polymer ?
#
loop_
_entity_poly.entity_id
_entity_poly.type
_entity_poly.pdbx_seq_one_letter_code
_entity_poly.pdbx_strand_id
1 'polypeptide(L)' 'MPAWPRQPVLPGDSATIVVKYNTHKVGTINKSIRVYSNATQSIVTLKITGKVEAANASSIPQKKVDNDGAPINK' A
#
# COMPACT_ATOMS: atom_id res chain seq x y z
N MET A 1 -8.58 -11.48 0.67
CA MET A 1 -7.94 -12.81 0.59
C MET A 1 -6.90 -12.76 -0.53
N PRO A 2 -5.66 -13.24 -0.32
CA PRO A 2 -4.71 -13.37 -1.42
C PRO A 2 -5.26 -14.37 -2.45
N ALA A 3 -4.86 -14.24 -3.71
CA ALA A 3 -5.18 -15.22 -4.74
C ALA A 3 -3.92 -16.05 -5.04
N TRP A 4 -4.08 -17.36 -5.11
CA TRP A 4 -3.00 -18.32 -5.37
C TRP A 4 -3.50 -19.41 -6.32
N PRO A 5 -2.61 -20.12 -7.02
CA PRO A 5 -2.99 -21.20 -7.93
C PRO A 5 -3.73 -22.30 -7.16
N ARG A 6 -4.87 -22.75 -7.71
CA ARG A 6 -5.59 -23.93 -7.18
C ARG A 6 -5.17 -25.23 -7.86
N GLN A 7 -4.54 -25.12 -9.02
CA GLN A 7 -3.97 -26.27 -9.71
C GLN A 7 -2.58 -26.58 -9.16
N PRO A 8 -2.16 -27.86 -9.20
CA PRO A 8 -0.80 -28.25 -8.88
C PRO A 8 0.22 -27.51 -9.74
N VAL A 9 1.39 -27.21 -9.15
CA VAL A 9 2.55 -26.66 -9.87
C VAL A 9 3.55 -27.80 -10.04
N LEU A 10 3.87 -28.16 -11.28
CA LEU A 10 4.79 -29.27 -11.56
C LEU A 10 6.25 -28.88 -11.29
N PRO A 11 7.16 -29.86 -11.14
CA PRO A 11 8.58 -29.59 -11.01
C PRO A 11 9.12 -28.79 -12.20
N GLY A 12 9.74 -27.64 -11.93
CA GLY A 12 10.27 -26.72 -12.95
C GLY A 12 9.28 -25.64 -13.39
N ASP A 13 7.99 -25.79 -13.08
CA ASP A 13 6.99 -24.76 -13.37
C ASP A 13 7.01 -23.64 -12.33
N SER A 14 6.44 -22.51 -12.73
CA SER A 14 6.26 -21.34 -11.88
C SER A 14 4.79 -20.93 -11.81
N ALA A 15 4.38 -20.39 -10.67
CA ALA A 15 3.03 -19.86 -10.48
C ALA A 15 3.06 -18.55 -9.68
N THR A 16 1.98 -17.78 -9.79
CA THR A 16 1.91 -16.42 -9.23
C THR A 16 0.94 -16.37 -8.04
N ILE A 17 1.38 -15.73 -6.95
CA ILE A 17 0.54 -15.37 -5.81
C ILE A 17 0.24 -13.87 -5.88
N VAL A 18 -1.03 -13.50 -5.99
CA VAL A 18 -1.48 -12.11 -6.08
C VAL A 18 -1.95 -11.62 -4.71
N VAL A 19 -1.37 -10.53 -4.25
CA VAL A 19 -1.69 -9.91 -2.97
C VAL A 19 -2.18 -8.49 -3.20
N LYS A 20 -3.36 -8.17 -2.66
CA LYS A 20 -3.93 -6.82 -2.70
C LYS A 20 -3.89 -6.21 -1.31
N TYR A 21 -3.40 -4.99 -1.21
CA TYR A 21 -3.40 -4.18 0.01
C TYR A 21 -4.32 -2.97 -0.16
N ASN A 22 -4.95 -2.53 0.93
CA ASN A 22 -5.78 -1.34 0.94
C ASN A 22 -4.93 -0.09 1.26
N THR A 23 -4.64 0.70 0.23
CA THR A 23 -3.84 1.93 0.33
C THR A 23 -4.58 3.13 0.94
N HIS A 24 -5.87 2.99 1.32
CA HIS A 24 -6.53 4.03 2.13
C HIS A 24 -5.90 4.15 3.53
N LYS A 25 -5.15 3.13 3.97
CA LYS A 25 -4.35 3.17 5.19
C LYS A 25 -2.94 3.67 4.88
N VAL A 26 -2.70 4.93 5.16
CA VAL A 26 -1.38 5.57 5.09
C VAL A 26 -0.47 4.98 6.17
N GLY A 27 0.81 4.80 5.85
CA GLY A 27 1.82 4.27 6.77
C GLY A 27 2.51 3.01 6.28
N THR A 28 3.32 2.40 7.15
CA THR A 28 4.15 1.25 6.80
C THR A 28 3.35 -0.04 6.68
N ILE A 29 3.56 -0.78 5.60
CA ILE A 29 3.06 -2.12 5.36
C ILE A 29 4.10 -3.12 5.84
N ASN A 30 3.70 -4.02 6.73
CA ASN A 30 4.48 -5.20 7.14
C ASN A 30 3.53 -6.40 7.24
N LYS A 31 3.37 -7.14 6.14
CA LYS A 31 2.49 -8.32 6.06
C LYS A 31 3.30 -9.58 5.81
N SER A 32 2.81 -10.69 6.32
CA SER A 32 3.45 -12.00 6.20
C SER A 32 2.45 -12.99 5.60
N ILE A 33 2.87 -13.74 4.59
CA ILE A 33 2.11 -14.82 3.96
C ILE A 33 2.87 -16.12 4.17
N ARG A 34 2.17 -17.12 4.68
CA ARG A 34 2.71 -18.47 4.87
C ARG A 34 2.21 -19.35 3.73
N VAL A 35 3.13 -19.88 2.96
CA VAL A 35 2.86 -20.76 1.83
C VAL A 35 3.00 -22.20 2.30
N TYR A 36 1.88 -22.90 2.28
CA TYR A 36 1.81 -24.33 2.53
C TYR A 36 1.84 -25.05 1.18
N SER A 37 2.67 -26.08 1.09
CA SER A 37 2.77 -26.90 -0.12
C SER A 37 2.99 -28.36 0.28
N ASN A 38 2.87 -29.25 -0.69
CA ASN A 38 3.20 -30.66 -0.56
C ASN A 38 4.71 -30.93 -0.70
N ALA A 39 5.56 -29.90 -0.78
CA ALA A 39 7.00 -30.09 -0.81
C ALA A 39 7.50 -30.65 0.53
N THR A 40 8.62 -31.39 0.49
CA THR A 40 9.32 -31.86 1.70
C THR A 40 9.88 -30.73 2.54
N GLN A 41 10.07 -29.55 1.94
CA GLN A 41 10.54 -28.36 2.62
C GLN A 41 9.47 -27.77 3.54
N SER A 42 9.93 -27.15 4.62
CA SER A 42 9.06 -26.47 5.59
C SER A 42 8.32 -25.28 4.97
N ILE A 43 7.27 -24.83 5.68
CA ILE A 43 6.39 -23.72 5.28
C ILE A 43 7.22 -22.48 4.92
N VAL A 44 7.09 -22.02 3.67
CA VAL A 44 7.79 -20.83 3.19
C VAL A 44 7.06 -19.58 3.65
N THR A 45 7.78 -18.62 4.22
CA THR A 45 7.20 -17.33 4.66
C THR A 45 7.62 -16.20 3.74
N LEU A 46 6.65 -15.57 3.10
CA LEU A 46 6.82 -14.39 2.24
C LEU A 46 6.49 -13.13 3.05
N LYS A 47 7.48 -12.24 3.23
CA LYS A 47 7.29 -10.93 3.86
C LYS A 47 7.06 -9.85 2.81
N ILE A 48 6.01 -9.06 3.00
CA ILE A 48 5.61 -7.96 2.14
C ILE A 48 5.78 -6.68 2.95
N THR A 49 6.75 -5.88 2.56
CA THR A 49 7.06 -4.59 3.18
C THR A 49 6.80 -3.46 2.21
N GLY A 50 6.45 -2.28 2.73
CA GLY A 50 6.23 -1.09 1.93
C GLY A 50 5.81 0.09 2.79
N LYS A 51 5.60 1.25 2.17
CA LYS A 51 5.08 2.45 2.84
C LYS A 51 4.06 3.11 1.92
N VAL A 52 2.88 3.37 2.45
CA VAL A 52 1.85 4.16 1.78
C VAL A 52 2.02 5.60 2.22
N GLU A 53 2.21 6.50 1.26
CA GLU A 53 2.30 7.93 1.51
C GLU A 53 0.91 8.57 1.45
N ALA A 54 0.70 9.62 2.24
CA ALA A 54 -0.54 10.39 2.15
C ALA A 54 -0.62 11.08 0.79
N ALA A 55 -1.80 11.06 0.17
CA ALA A 55 -2.04 11.93 -0.97
C ALA A 55 -1.86 13.37 -0.50
N ASN A 56 -0.87 14.08 -1.05
CA ASN A 56 -0.54 15.45 -0.67
C ASN A 56 -1.79 16.34 -0.89
N ALA A 57 -2.48 16.70 0.18
CA ALA A 57 -3.49 17.76 0.18
C ALA A 57 -2.84 19.16 0.19
N SER A 58 -1.62 19.31 -0.33
CA SER A 58 -0.80 20.53 -0.21
C SER A 58 -0.89 21.48 -1.41
N SER A 59 -1.88 21.31 -2.29
CA SER A 59 -2.23 22.30 -3.31
C SER A 59 -3.56 23.00 -3.02
N ILE A 60 -3.86 23.29 -1.75
CA ILE A 60 -4.81 24.36 -1.45
C ILE A 60 -4.02 25.68 -1.59
N PRO A 61 -4.19 26.48 -2.67
CA PRO A 61 -3.54 27.78 -2.75
C PRO A 61 -4.13 28.67 -1.64
N GLN A 62 -3.37 28.92 -0.58
CA GLN A 62 -3.71 29.95 0.38
C GLN A 62 -3.59 31.31 -0.33
N LYS A 63 -4.73 31.85 -0.78
CA LYS A 63 -4.85 33.26 -1.17
C LYS A 63 -4.38 34.10 0.02
N LYS A 64 -3.27 34.82 -0.15
CA LYS A 64 -2.83 35.83 0.83
C LYS A 64 -3.97 36.86 0.94
N VAL A 65 -4.47 37.04 2.16
CA VAL A 65 -5.44 38.09 2.47
C VAL A 65 -4.63 39.28 2.94
N ASP A 66 -4.29 40.17 2.02
CA ASP A 66 -3.66 41.45 2.35
C ASP A 66 -4.75 42.32 3.02
N ASN A 67 -4.60 42.57 4.31
CA ASN A 67 -5.53 43.36 5.14
C ASN A 67 -5.15 44.85 5.17
N ASP A 68 -4.83 45.46 4.03
CA ASP A 68 -4.51 46.90 3.95
C ASP A 68 -5.74 47.74 3.56
N GLY A 69 -6.78 47.64 4.39
CA GLY A 69 -8.02 48.42 4.25
C GLY A 69 -8.38 49.14 5.54
N ALA A 70 -7.53 50.03 6.05
CA ALA A 70 -7.93 50.94 7.12
C ALA A 70 -8.82 52.06 6.54
N PRO A 71 -10.03 52.32 7.10
CA PRO A 71 -10.90 53.38 6.60
C PRO A 71 -10.43 54.76 7.09
N ILE A 72 -10.21 55.70 6.16
CA ILE A 72 -10.10 57.12 6.48
C ILE A 72 -11.51 57.69 6.69
N ASN A 73 -11.82 58.14 7.92
CA ASN A 73 -13.08 58.80 8.21
C ASN A 73 -12.99 60.29 7.84
N LYS A 74 -14.07 60.79 7.22
CA LYS A 74 -14.26 62.16 6.72
C LYS A 74 -14.34 63.19 7.84
#